data_AF-A0A942FPJ1-F1
#
_entry.id   AF-A0A942FPJ1-F1
#
_cell.length_a   1.000
_cell.length_b   1.000
_cell.length_c   1.000
_cell.angle_alpha   90.00
_cell.angle_beta   90.00
_cell.angle_gamma   90.00
#
_symmetry.space_group_name_H-M   'P 1'
#
loop_
_entity.id
_entity.type
_entity.pdbx_description
1 polymer ?
#
loop_
_entity_poly.entity_id
_entity_poly.type
_entity_poly.pdbx_seq_one_letter_code
_entity_poly.pdbx_strand_id
1 'polypeptide(L)'
;MTDSSEQNGGDNLDRRIAEAQAKHERGISRAEGSAETRGWAVGIEFVGSVLVMGMLGWALDNWAGIGTRPWGMIVGVVLGFVVGTYSAMKASRQFDTDPGNDDE
;
A
#
# COMPACT_ATOMS: atom_id res chain seq x y z
N MET A 1 -31.04 -49.67 -11.14
CA MET A 1 -30.21 -48.66 -11.84
C MET A 1 -30.24 -47.36 -11.05
N THR A 2 -29.41 -47.22 -10.02
CA THR A 2 -29.25 -45.98 -9.23
C THR A 2 -27.80 -45.96 -8.79
N ASP A 3 -26.93 -45.39 -9.61
CA ASP A 3 -25.47 -45.31 -9.36
C ASP A 3 -24.88 -44.08 -10.09
N SER A 4 -25.43 -43.74 -11.25
CA SER A 4 -24.94 -42.60 -12.07
C SER A 4 -25.25 -41.20 -11.50
N SER A 5 -26.23 -41.07 -10.60
CA SER A 5 -26.64 -39.78 -10.03
C SER A 5 -25.80 -39.35 -8.82
N GLU A 6 -25.24 -40.30 -8.07
CA GLU A 6 -24.35 -39.99 -6.93
C GLU A 6 -22.94 -39.62 -7.41
N GLN A 7 -22.42 -40.31 -8.43
CA GLN A 7 -21.13 -39.95 -9.04
C GLN A 7 -21.16 -38.53 -9.66
N ASN A 8 -22.21 -38.20 -10.40
CA ASN A 8 -22.33 -36.88 -11.04
C ASN A 8 -22.44 -35.73 -10.01
N GLY A 9 -23.07 -35.99 -8.85
CA GLY A 9 -23.14 -35.04 -7.74
C GLY A 9 -21.77 -34.77 -7.11
N GLY A 10 -21.00 -35.82 -6.85
CA GLY A 10 -19.62 -35.72 -6.32
C GLY A 10 -18.71 -34.95 -7.27
N ASP A 11 -18.69 -35.32 -8.55
CA ASP A 11 -17.87 -34.67 -9.57
C ASP A 11 -18.19 -33.17 -9.74
N ASN A 12 -19.47 -32.80 -9.62
CA ASN A 12 -19.89 -31.41 -9.70
C ASN A 12 -19.44 -30.60 -8.48
N LEU A 13 -19.52 -31.19 -7.29
CA LEU A 13 -19.08 -30.56 -6.04
C LEU A 13 -17.57 -30.37 -6.03
N ASP A 14 -16.82 -31.40 -6.38
CA ASP A 14 -15.35 -31.35 -6.46
C ASP A 14 -14.88 -30.30 -7.47
N ARG A 15 -15.55 -30.22 -8.63
CA ARG A 15 -15.25 -29.19 -9.64
C ARG A 15 -15.54 -27.77 -9.12
N ARG A 16 -16.63 -27.57 -8.39
CA ARG A 16 -16.98 -26.26 -7.81
C ARG A 16 -16.04 -25.87 -6.68
N ILE A 17 -15.60 -26.83 -5.86
CA ILE A 17 -14.61 -26.61 -4.80
C ILE A 17 -13.26 -26.25 -5.44
N ALA A 18 -12.82 -26.97 -6.47
CA ALA A 18 -11.59 -26.67 -7.20
C ALA A 18 -11.66 -25.30 -7.89
N GLU A 19 -12.79 -24.93 -8.49
CA GLU A 19 -12.96 -23.62 -9.10
C GLU A 19 -12.97 -22.48 -8.06
N ALA A 20 -13.60 -22.70 -6.90
CA ALA A 20 -13.62 -21.76 -5.79
C ALA A 20 -12.22 -21.57 -5.19
N GLN A 21 -11.48 -22.65 -4.95
CA GLN A 21 -10.10 -22.61 -4.48
C GLN A 21 -9.18 -21.91 -5.49
N ALA A 22 -9.29 -22.25 -6.79
CA ALA A 22 -8.49 -21.60 -7.83
C ALA A 22 -8.82 -20.12 -8.00
N LYS A 23 -10.07 -19.69 -7.76
CA LYS A 23 -10.43 -18.26 -7.72
C LYS A 23 -9.86 -17.58 -6.48
N HIS A 24 -9.86 -18.26 -5.34
CA HIS A 24 -9.31 -17.74 -4.09
C HIS A 24 -7.79 -17.58 -4.15
N GLU A 25 -7.04 -18.58 -4.61
CA GLU A 25 -5.58 -18.50 -4.80
C GLU A 25 -5.19 -17.40 -5.80
N ARG A 26 -5.90 -17.28 -6.92
CA ARG A 26 -5.67 -16.19 -7.89
C ARG A 26 -6.00 -14.81 -7.30
N GLY A 27 -7.01 -14.73 -6.44
CA GLY A 27 -7.36 -13.54 -5.70
C GLY A 27 -6.26 -13.12 -4.72
N ILE A 28 -5.75 -14.07 -3.93
CA ILE A 28 -4.65 -13.87 -2.98
C ILE A 28 -3.38 -13.43 -3.72
N SER A 29 -2.96 -14.16 -4.76
CA SER A 29 -1.74 -13.84 -5.52
C SER A 29 -1.81 -12.46 -6.20
N ARG A 30 -2.99 -12.08 -6.73
CA ARG A 30 -3.19 -10.74 -7.31
C ARG A 30 -3.22 -9.65 -6.24
N ALA A 31 -3.81 -9.93 -5.07
CA ALA A 31 -3.82 -9.01 -3.93
C ALA A 31 -2.41 -8.81 -3.36
N GLU A 32 -1.61 -9.88 -3.21
CA GLU A 32 -0.20 -9.82 -2.81
C GLU A 32 0.64 -9.00 -3.79
N GLY A 33 0.58 -9.31 -5.10
CA GLY A 33 1.34 -8.56 -6.10
C GLY A 33 0.91 -7.08 -6.21
N SER A 34 -0.38 -6.80 -6.02
CA SER A 34 -0.90 -5.43 -5.98
C SER A 34 -0.52 -4.70 -4.68
N ALA A 35 -0.44 -5.39 -3.54
CA ALA A 35 -0.05 -4.83 -2.26
C ALA A 35 1.45 -4.53 -2.21
N GLU A 36 2.29 -5.43 -2.74
CA GLU A 36 3.74 -5.19 -2.89
C GLU A 36 4.01 -3.95 -3.76
N THR A 37 3.35 -3.85 -4.91
CA THR A 37 3.52 -2.71 -5.82
C THR A 37 3.06 -1.39 -5.18
N ARG A 38 1.97 -1.41 -4.39
CA ARG A 38 1.51 -0.24 -3.64
C ARG A 38 2.48 0.15 -2.52
N GLY A 39 3.03 -0.81 -1.79
CA GLY A 39 4.01 -0.56 -0.73
C GLY A 39 5.26 0.13 -1.27
N TRP A 40 5.77 -0.33 -2.42
CA TRP A 40 6.89 0.31 -3.12
C TRP A 40 6.57 1.72 -3.60
N ALA A 41 5.39 1.95 -4.17
CA ALA A 41 4.98 3.28 -4.62
C ALA A 41 4.95 4.29 -3.47
N VAL A 42 4.39 3.91 -2.31
CA VAL A 42 4.36 4.74 -1.11
C VAL A 42 5.77 5.03 -0.59
N GLY A 43 6.67 4.02 -0.60
CA GLY A 43 8.07 4.19 -0.22
C GLY A 43 8.82 5.17 -1.12
N ILE A 44 8.64 5.08 -2.45
CA ILE A 44 9.26 5.98 -3.43
C ILE A 44 8.74 7.41 -3.27
N GLU A 45 7.43 7.58 -3.06
CA GLU A 45 6.82 8.88 -2.84
C GLU A 45 7.33 9.56 -1.56
N PHE A 46 7.50 8.78 -0.49
CA PHE A 46 8.10 9.25 0.76
C PHE A 46 9.55 9.71 0.57
N VAL A 47 10.40 8.85 -0.01
CA VAL A 47 11.82 9.18 -0.24
C VAL A 47 11.97 10.36 -1.20
N GLY A 48 11.17 10.40 -2.28
CA GLY A 48 11.15 11.51 -3.22
C GLY A 48 10.80 12.84 -2.55
N SER A 49 9.78 12.84 -1.68
CA SER A 49 9.37 14.05 -0.94
C SER A 49 10.44 14.54 0.03
N VAL A 50 11.09 13.64 0.77
CA VAL A 50 12.19 13.97 1.68
C VAL A 50 13.39 14.52 0.91
N LEU A 51 13.74 13.93 -0.24
CA LEU A 51 14.83 14.40 -1.08
C LEU A 51 14.56 15.80 -1.65
N VAL A 52 13.36 16.04 -2.19
CA VAL A 52 12.97 17.34 -2.73
C VAL A 52 13.02 18.42 -1.65
N MET A 53 12.47 18.15 -0.46
CA MET A 53 12.46 19.11 0.63
C MET A 53 13.85 19.33 1.23
N GLY A 54 14.69 18.28 1.28
CA GLY A 54 16.09 18.38 1.68
C GLY A 54 16.93 19.21 0.72
N MET A 55 16.75 19.03 -0.59
CA MET A 55 17.40 19.85 -1.61
C MET A 55 16.94 21.31 -1.55
N LEU A 56 15.63 21.54 -1.33
CA LEU A 56 15.08 22.88 -1.10
C LEU A 56 15.66 23.55 0.15
N GLY A 57 15.74 22.82 1.28
CA GLY A 57 16.32 23.32 2.53
C GLY A 57 17.81 23.65 2.39
N TRP A 58 18.57 22.81 1.67
CA TRP A 58 19.97 23.06 1.37
C TRP A 58 20.18 24.27 0.45
N ALA A 59 19.37 24.40 -0.60
CA ALA A 59 19.43 25.55 -1.51
C ALA A 59 19.10 26.87 -0.79
N LEU A 60 18.10 26.85 0.10
CA LEU A 60 17.74 28.01 0.93
C LEU A 60 18.86 28.38 1.91
N ASP A 61 19.48 27.40 2.58
CA ASP A 61 20.62 27.64 3.47
C ASP A 61 21.83 28.22 2.70
N ASN A 62 22.06 27.77 1.47
CA ASN A 62 23.19 28.23 0.66
C ASN A 62 22.96 29.62 0.02
N TRP A 63 21.71 29.97 -0.28
CA TRP A 63 21.35 31.27 -0.87
C TRP A 63 21.16 32.36 0.19
N ALA A 64 20.77 31.99 1.41
CA ALA A 64 20.54 32.93 2.50
C ALA A 64 21.82 33.59 3.02
N GLY A 65 23.02 33.03 2.79
CA GLY A 65 24.32 33.70 3.07
C GLY A 65 24.55 34.14 4.53
N ILE A 66 23.70 33.70 5.45
CA ILE A 66 23.76 34.09 6.86
C ILE A 66 24.51 32.97 7.58
N GLY A 67 25.71 33.28 8.09
CA GLY A 67 26.62 32.36 8.78
C GLY A 67 26.11 31.78 10.11
N THR A 68 24.82 31.48 10.26
CA THR A 68 24.25 30.95 11.50
C THR A 68 23.35 29.74 11.25
N ARG A 69 23.98 28.56 11.33
CA ARG A 69 23.38 27.25 11.67
C ARG A 69 22.34 26.74 10.65
N PRO A 70 22.26 25.42 10.39
CA PRO A 70 21.51 24.85 9.27
C PRO A 70 19.99 24.85 9.55
N TRP A 71 19.42 26.04 9.77
CA TRP A 71 18.02 26.23 10.15
C TRP A 71 17.09 25.88 8.99
N GLY A 72 17.47 26.17 7.74
CA GLY A 72 16.72 25.76 6.56
C GLY A 72 16.68 24.24 6.42
N MET A 73 17.80 23.55 6.67
CA MET A 73 17.81 22.08 6.75
C MET A 73 16.95 21.53 7.90
N ILE A 74 16.99 22.13 9.10
CA ILE A 74 16.16 21.70 10.24
C ILE A 74 14.68 21.85 9.90
N VAL A 75 14.26 23.01 9.38
CA VAL A 75 12.87 23.26 8.98
C VAL A 75 12.46 22.36 7.80
N GLY A 76 13.35 22.17 6.82
CA GLY A 76 13.11 21.29 5.68
C GLY A 76 12.92 19.83 6.08
N VAL A 77 13.75 19.32 7.00
CA VAL A 77 13.62 17.94 7.54
C VAL A 77 12.34 17.79 8.36
N VAL A 78 12.02 18.74 9.24
CA VAL A 78 10.79 18.69 10.06
C VAL A 78 9.55 18.75 9.17
N LEU A 79 9.51 19.65 8.18
CA LEU A 79 8.39 19.73 7.24
C LEU A 79 8.29 18.47 6.36
N GLY A 80 9.42 17.96 5.85
CA GLY A 80 9.45 16.71 5.10
C GLY A 80 8.93 15.53 5.92
N PHE A 81 9.27 15.46 7.20
CA PHE A 81 8.77 14.44 8.12
C PHE A 81 7.27 14.56 8.39
N VAL A 82 6.76 15.78 8.60
CA VAL A 82 5.31 16.03 8.79
C VAL A 82 4.52 15.65 7.55
N VAL A 83 4.97 16.09 6.36
CA VAL A 83 4.32 15.76 5.08
C VAL A 83 4.38 14.26 4.80
N GLY A 84 5.54 13.63 5.02
CA GLY A 84 5.72 12.18 4.83
C GLY A 84 4.81 11.36 5.74
N THR A 85 4.72 11.73 7.02
CA THR A 85 3.85 11.05 7.99
C THR A 85 2.37 11.27 7.67
N TYR A 86 2.00 12.47 7.19
CA TYR A 86 0.63 12.75 6.73
C TYR A 86 0.22 11.86 5.53
N SER A 87 1.12 11.66 4.57
CA SER A 87 0.86 10.77 3.42
C SER A 87 0.71 9.30 3.86
N ALA A 88 1.56 8.85 4.80
CA ALA A 88 1.47 7.50 5.38
C ALA A 88 0.16 7.28 6.15
N MET A 89 -0.29 8.25 6.96
CA MET A 89 -1.57 8.20 7.66
C MET A 89 -2.78 8.23 6.70
N LYS A 90 -2.66 8.93 5.57
CA LYS A 90 -3.69 8.90 4.53
C LYS A 90 -3.77 7.52 3.86
N ALA A 91 -2.63 6.90 3.60
CA ALA A 91 -2.57 5.54 3.08
C ALA A 91 -3.18 4.53 4.06
N SER A 92 -2.88 4.62 5.37
CA SER A 92 -3.45 3.72 6.37
C SER A 92 -4.97 3.86 6.50
N ARG A 93 -5.51 5.07 6.44
CA ARG A 93 -6.98 5.31 6.45
C ARG A 93 -7.71 4.67 5.28
N GLN A 94 -7.05 4.47 4.13
CA GLN A 94 -7.65 3.75 3.01
C GLN A 94 -7.75 2.24 3.24
N PHE A 95 -7.04 1.67 4.23
CA PHE A 95 -7.16 0.27 4.62
C PHE A 95 -8.18 0.04 5.75
N ASP A 96 -8.48 1.08 6.55
CA ASP A 96 -9.47 1.02 7.65
C ASP A 96 -10.91 1.25 7.17
N THR A 97 -11.10 1.55 5.87
CA THR A 97 -12.44 1.74 5.25
C THR A 97 -12.89 0.50 4.46
N ASP A 98 -12.41 -0.69 4.82
CA ASP A 98 -13.11 -1.93 4.47
C ASP A 98 -13.96 -2.32 5.69
N PRO A 99 -15.20 -1.78 5.83
CA PRO A 99 -16.16 -2.40 6.73
C PRO A 99 -16.36 -3.80 6.16
N GLY A 100 -15.75 -4.79 6.79
CA GLY A 100 -16.00 -6.18 6.48
C GLY A 100 -17.51 -6.37 6.53
N ASN A 101 -18.10 -6.74 5.39
CA ASN A 101 -19.50 -7.08 5.26
C ASN A 101 -19.82 -8.22 6.25
N ASP A 102 -20.21 -7.79 7.45
CA ASP A 102 -21.08 -8.43 8.39
C ASP A 102 -22.50 -8.42 7.83
N ASP A 103 -22.72 -9.23 6.79
CA ASP A 103 -24.06 -9.60 6.34
C ASP A 103 -24.44 -10.94 6.99
N GLU A 104 -25.40 -10.85 7.92
CA GLU A 104 -26.18 -11.94 8.54
C GLU A 104 -26.95 -12.79 7.51
#